data_AF-A0A1H6TU07-F1
#
_entry.id   AF-A0A1H6TU07-F1
#
_cell.length_a   1.000
_cell.length_b   1.000
_cell.length_c   1.000
_cell.angle_alpha   90.00
_cell.angle_beta   90.00
_cell.angle_gamma   90.00
#
_symmetry.space_group_name_H-M   'P 1'
#
loop_
_entity.id
_entity.type
_entity.pdbx_description
1 polymer ?
#
loop_
_entity_poly.entity_id
_entity_poly.type
_entity_poly.pdbx_seq_one_letter_code
_entity_poly.pdbx_strand_id
1 'polypeptide(L)'
;MKKIVVVASLAYSLVNFRGALLRKLVAEGYEVVACAPDQDQAIIDRLAEWNIRFIKIRMDRTGKNPLYDVATLTALIAVFGRERPDAVLAYTQKPIIYSGIASRLFRDIDFYAMISGLGHAFSDGETGGGGALRRLVSILFREALRDARCVFVFNSDDAGELRSRHILSHQPVLQVPGSGVDIAHFPHEPVAQAPFRFVMIARLMRDKGLEEFVAAARRVSSRWPAATFQIIGPLDPNPTGVTRAEIARWEQEGLVDYLGETRDVRPFLKNSTVFVLPTYYREGLPRSILEAMATGRAVITTDMPGCRNAVVDGVTGILVPPRDADALAQAMLRFQDDPDLAHRMGEAARTRAENVYDVDRVNDMLVQAIETHGRGKSRGSRWRHALDQVVAGTALIAALPLMLAVGAAVRTSLGSPVFFKQQRAGRDGKPFTLRKFRTMREAFDRTGQPLPDADRLTPTGRFLRRTRLDEMPQLLAIVRGDMALVGPRPLLPATVQSLGEAGRIRGEVRPGLTGWAQINGNTLLSDSEKVALDRWYIANRSLKLDLTIIWRTLGTLMFGERVRNDMIERAYAGATNRSG
;
A
#
# COMPACT_ATOMS: atom_id res chain seq x y z
N MET A 1 -8.14 4.70 -15.97
CA MET A 1 -7.22 5.44 -15.08
C MET A 1 -7.43 4.95 -13.66
N LYS A 2 -6.37 4.58 -12.92
CA LYS A 2 -6.46 4.26 -11.48
C LYS A 2 -6.42 5.58 -10.69
N LYS A 3 -7.15 5.69 -9.59
CA LYS A 3 -7.13 6.89 -8.74
C LYS A 3 -6.43 6.62 -7.42
N ILE A 4 -5.53 7.51 -7.02
CA ILE A 4 -4.85 7.47 -5.72
C ILE A 4 -5.08 8.77 -4.96
N VAL A 5 -5.49 8.64 -3.69
CA VAL A 5 -5.57 9.76 -2.76
C VAL A 5 -4.36 9.74 -1.84
N VAL A 6 -3.61 10.85 -1.81
CA VAL A 6 -2.44 11.02 -0.94
C VAL A 6 -2.80 11.97 0.20
N VAL A 7 -2.71 11.50 1.44
CA VAL A 7 -3.16 12.25 2.62
C VAL A 7 -1.96 12.67 3.48
N ALA A 8 -1.85 13.98 3.68
CA ALA A 8 -0.79 14.64 4.44
C ALA A 8 -1.35 15.41 5.64
N SER A 9 -0.49 15.66 6.62
CA SER A 9 -0.80 16.53 7.77
C SER A 9 -0.45 18.00 7.53
N LEU A 10 0.25 18.31 6.43
CA LEU A 10 0.66 19.66 6.03
C LEU A 10 0.80 19.76 4.51
N ALA A 11 0.21 20.77 3.86
CA ALA A 11 0.20 20.90 2.41
C ALA A 11 1.61 21.12 1.85
N TYR A 12 2.44 21.92 2.52
CA TYR A 12 3.84 22.14 2.15
C TYR A 12 4.62 20.83 1.91
N SER A 13 4.35 19.79 2.70
CA SER A 13 5.04 18.50 2.58
C SER A 13 4.72 17.74 1.28
N LEU A 14 3.55 17.99 0.68
CA LEU A 14 3.14 17.36 -0.57
C LEU A 14 4.03 17.78 -1.73
N VAL A 15 4.46 19.04 -1.74
CA VAL A 15 5.36 19.59 -2.77
C VAL A 15 6.82 19.29 -2.42
N ASN A 16 7.25 19.63 -1.20
CA ASN A 16 8.67 19.64 -0.84
C ASN A 16 9.24 18.24 -0.54
N PHE A 17 8.43 17.34 0.02
CA PHE A 17 8.90 15.99 0.37
C PHE A 17 8.33 14.91 -0.52
N ARG A 18 7.16 15.14 -1.12
CA ARG A 18 6.46 14.16 -1.95
C ARG A 18 6.22 14.60 -3.38
N GLY A 19 6.71 15.77 -3.79
CA GLY A 19 6.46 16.29 -5.14
C GLY A 19 6.93 15.32 -6.22
N ALA A 20 8.13 14.77 -6.08
CA ALA A 20 8.68 13.77 -7.01
C ALA A 20 7.81 12.50 -7.06
N LEU A 21 7.37 11.98 -5.90
CA LEU A 21 6.47 10.81 -5.84
C LEU A 21 5.13 11.08 -6.53
N LEU A 22 4.52 12.25 -6.27
CA LEU A 22 3.23 12.59 -6.85
C LEU A 22 3.32 12.76 -8.36
N ARG A 23 4.35 13.45 -8.86
CA ARG A 23 4.61 13.57 -10.31
C ARG A 23 4.85 12.21 -10.95
N LYS A 24 5.59 11.32 -10.27
CA LYS A 24 5.80 9.97 -10.75
C LYS A 24 4.47 9.20 -10.83
N LEU A 25 3.63 9.25 -9.81
CA LEU A 25 2.30 8.61 -9.86
C LEU A 25 1.46 9.12 -11.05
N VAL A 26 1.49 10.42 -11.35
CA VAL A 26 0.84 10.98 -12.54
C VAL A 26 1.46 10.41 -13.83
N ALA A 27 2.79 10.35 -13.91
CA ALA A 27 3.50 9.79 -15.07
C ALA A 27 3.17 8.30 -15.30
N GLU A 28 2.91 7.54 -14.24
CA GLU A 28 2.49 6.13 -14.26
C GLU A 28 0.97 5.98 -14.53
N GLY A 29 0.28 7.07 -14.87
CA GLY A 29 -1.12 7.08 -15.30
C GLY A 29 -2.15 7.05 -14.17
N TYR A 30 -1.76 7.44 -12.95
CA TYR A 30 -2.72 7.63 -11.86
C TYR A 30 -3.40 9.01 -11.94
N GLU A 31 -4.70 9.04 -11.67
CA GLU A 31 -5.39 10.26 -11.24
C GLU A 31 -5.04 10.51 -9.77
N VAL A 32 -4.24 11.54 -9.51
CA VAL A 32 -3.73 11.83 -8.16
C VAL A 32 -4.54 12.95 -7.50
N VAL A 33 -5.01 12.67 -6.28
CA VAL A 33 -5.72 13.64 -5.44
C VAL A 33 -4.95 13.81 -4.13
N ALA A 34 -4.47 15.02 -3.86
CA ALA A 34 -3.72 15.33 -2.66
C ALA A 34 -4.61 15.99 -1.60
N CYS A 35 -4.49 15.57 -0.34
CA CYS A 35 -5.30 16.05 0.77
C CYS A 35 -4.44 16.56 1.92
N ALA A 36 -4.73 17.77 2.42
CA ALA A 36 -4.07 18.35 3.60
C ALA A 36 -5.00 19.36 4.32
N PRO A 37 -4.71 19.75 5.59
CA PRO A 37 -5.60 20.64 6.35
C PRO A 37 -5.50 22.14 6.04
N ASP A 38 -4.31 22.58 5.67
CA ASP A 38 -3.99 23.96 5.32
C ASP A 38 -4.32 24.27 3.86
N GLN A 39 -4.63 25.53 3.59
CA GLN A 39 -4.83 26.06 2.24
C GLN A 39 -3.76 27.11 1.98
N ASP A 40 -2.67 26.67 1.37
CA ASP A 40 -1.65 27.52 0.80
C ASP A 40 -1.85 27.54 -0.71
N GLN A 41 -2.19 28.72 -1.26
CA GLN A 41 -2.50 28.86 -2.68
C GLN A 41 -1.30 28.53 -3.57
N ALA A 42 -0.08 28.88 -3.15
CA ALA A 42 1.13 28.59 -3.93
C ALA A 42 1.37 27.08 -4.04
N ILE A 43 1.05 26.34 -2.99
CA ILE A 43 1.11 24.87 -2.99
C ILE A 43 0.03 24.27 -3.89
N ILE A 44 -1.19 24.81 -3.84
CA ILE A 44 -2.31 24.34 -4.68
C ILE A 44 -2.00 24.57 -6.16
N ASP A 45 -1.52 25.76 -6.52
CA ASP A 45 -1.16 26.11 -7.90
C ASP A 45 -0.03 25.20 -8.40
N ARG A 46 0.99 24.95 -7.57
CA ARG A 46 2.08 24.03 -7.91
C ARG A 46 1.60 22.59 -8.14
N LEU A 47 0.66 22.11 -7.33
CA LEU A 47 0.06 20.79 -7.53
C LEU A 47 -0.78 20.75 -8.81
N ALA A 48 -1.51 21.83 -9.12
CA ALA A 48 -2.31 21.94 -10.34
C ALA A 48 -1.43 21.93 -11.61
N GLU A 49 -0.26 22.59 -11.60
CA GLU A 49 0.73 22.51 -12.68
C GLU A 49 1.17 21.07 -12.98
N TRP A 50 1.14 20.19 -11.98
CA TRP A 50 1.47 18.77 -12.11
C TRP A 50 0.26 17.89 -12.41
N ASN A 51 -0.90 18.47 -12.74
CA ASN A 51 -2.18 17.79 -12.92
C ASN A 51 -2.66 17.02 -11.67
N ILE A 52 -2.32 17.52 -10.47
CA ILE A 52 -2.73 16.94 -9.19
C ILE A 52 -3.83 17.81 -8.58
N ARG A 53 -4.95 17.18 -8.22
CA ARG A 53 -6.08 17.90 -7.62
C ARG A 53 -5.91 17.99 -6.11
N PHE A 54 -6.16 19.16 -5.52
CA PHE A 54 -6.06 19.36 -4.07
C PHE A 54 -7.44 19.37 -3.40
N ILE A 55 -7.56 18.69 -2.24
CA ILE A 55 -8.74 18.73 -1.38
C ILE A 55 -8.33 19.10 0.04
N LYS A 56 -8.86 20.23 0.53
CA LYS A 56 -8.73 20.58 1.95
C LYS A 56 -9.53 19.60 2.80
N ILE A 57 -8.89 19.05 3.83
CA ILE A 57 -9.56 18.20 4.83
C ILE A 57 -9.52 18.87 6.21
N ARG A 58 -10.55 18.68 7.04
CA ARG A 58 -10.48 19.18 8.41
C ARG A 58 -9.54 18.26 9.20
N MET A 59 -8.42 18.77 9.68
CA MET A 59 -7.51 18.03 10.58
C MET A 59 -6.78 19.01 11.50
N ASP A 60 -6.85 18.76 12.80
CA ASP A 60 -5.98 19.43 13.77
C ASP A 60 -4.67 18.64 13.86
N ARG A 61 -3.59 19.21 13.30
CA ARG A 61 -2.29 18.55 13.15
C ARG A 61 -1.66 18.19 14.49
N THR A 62 -1.76 19.07 15.49
CA THR A 62 -1.00 18.99 16.75
C THR A 62 -1.88 18.84 17.98
N GLY A 63 -3.17 19.19 17.92
CA GLY A 63 -4.04 19.10 19.08
C GLY A 63 -4.39 17.66 19.46
N LYS A 64 -4.80 17.50 20.72
CA LYS A 64 -5.14 16.22 21.36
C LYS A 64 -6.65 16.04 21.54
N ASN A 65 -7.47 16.91 20.93
CA ASN A 65 -8.91 16.96 21.16
C ASN A 65 -9.65 15.91 20.30
N PRO A 66 -10.31 14.91 20.93
CA PRO A 66 -10.96 13.82 20.20
C PRO A 66 -12.09 14.26 19.27
N LEU A 67 -12.76 15.39 19.53
CA LEU A 67 -13.84 15.88 18.67
C LEU A 67 -13.32 16.31 17.30
N TYR A 68 -12.13 16.92 17.26
CA TYR A 68 -11.47 17.28 15.99
C TYR A 68 -10.99 16.03 15.25
N ASP A 69 -10.60 15.00 15.98
CA ASP A 69 -10.20 13.72 15.40
C ASP A 69 -11.39 12.96 14.78
N VAL A 70 -12.57 12.99 15.42
CA VAL A 70 -13.82 12.49 14.82
C VAL A 70 -14.22 13.30 13.58
N ALA A 71 -14.06 14.62 13.63
CA ALA A 71 -14.29 15.48 12.46
C ALA A 71 -13.32 15.16 11.31
N THR A 72 -12.07 14.81 11.63
CA THR A 72 -11.06 14.36 10.65
C THR A 72 -11.47 13.05 10.00
N LEU A 73 -11.86 12.06 10.82
CA LEU A 73 -12.32 10.76 10.34
C LEU A 73 -13.53 10.89 9.41
N THR A 74 -14.55 11.65 9.84
CA THR A 74 -15.77 11.87 9.04
C THR A 74 -15.49 12.60 7.73
N ALA A 75 -14.60 13.60 7.73
CA ALA A 75 -14.16 14.28 6.51
C ALA A 75 -13.46 13.32 5.53
N LEU A 76 -12.57 12.46 6.03
CA LEU A 76 -11.88 11.47 5.19
C LEU A 76 -12.85 10.43 4.61
N ILE A 77 -13.84 9.98 5.38
CA ILE A 77 -14.89 9.08 4.90
C ILE A 77 -15.67 9.74 3.75
N ALA A 78 -16.05 11.01 3.91
CA ALA A 78 -16.76 11.75 2.86
C ALA A 78 -15.90 11.90 1.59
N VAL A 79 -14.61 12.23 1.73
CA VAL A 79 -13.67 12.31 0.60
C VAL A 79 -13.54 10.96 -0.09
N PHE A 80 -13.34 9.87 0.65
CA PHE A 80 -13.19 8.54 0.05
C PHE A 80 -14.47 8.06 -0.64
N GLY A 81 -15.64 8.36 -0.08
CA GLY A 81 -16.93 8.05 -0.70
C GLY A 81 -17.20 8.83 -1.98
N ARG A 82 -16.78 10.11 -2.03
CA ARG A 82 -16.93 10.98 -3.20
C ARG A 82 -15.92 10.64 -4.30
N GLU A 83 -14.65 10.54 -3.94
CA GLU A 83 -13.55 10.33 -4.87
C GLU A 83 -13.47 8.89 -5.38
N ARG A 84 -13.89 7.93 -4.56
CA ARG A 84 -13.81 6.48 -4.82
C ARG A 84 -12.42 6.06 -5.31
N PRO A 85 -11.34 6.34 -4.56
CA PRO A 85 -9.99 6.00 -4.99
C PRO A 85 -9.79 4.48 -5.05
N ASP A 86 -8.92 4.01 -5.94
CA ASP A 86 -8.45 2.62 -5.93
C ASP A 86 -7.40 2.42 -4.81
N ALA A 87 -6.63 3.47 -4.49
CA ALA A 87 -5.60 3.44 -3.44
C ALA A 87 -5.58 4.71 -2.58
N VAL A 88 -5.18 4.56 -1.31
CA VAL A 88 -4.90 5.65 -0.39
C VAL A 88 -3.50 5.50 0.17
N LEU A 89 -2.66 6.53 -0.01
CA LEU A 89 -1.35 6.62 0.62
C LEU A 89 -1.39 7.71 1.70
N ALA A 90 -1.22 7.34 2.96
CA ALA A 90 -1.15 8.30 4.05
C ALA A 90 0.25 8.30 4.69
N TYR A 91 0.75 9.48 5.02
CA TYR A 91 2.03 9.63 5.73
C TYR A 91 1.88 10.58 6.90
N THR A 92 2.72 10.39 7.93
CA THR A 92 2.59 10.97 9.29
C THR A 92 1.43 10.40 10.11
N GLN A 93 1.54 10.53 11.43
CA GLN A 93 0.75 9.78 12.41
C GLN A 93 -0.78 9.92 12.27
N LYS A 94 -1.32 11.16 12.31
CA LYS A 94 -2.78 11.38 12.23
C LYS A 94 -3.37 10.97 10.87
N PRO A 95 -2.81 11.38 9.71
CA PRO A 95 -3.25 10.88 8.41
C PRO A 95 -3.26 9.35 8.35
N ILE A 96 -2.19 8.67 8.81
CA ILE A 96 -2.14 7.21 8.80
C ILE A 96 -3.30 6.62 9.62
N ILE A 97 -3.48 7.10 10.86
CA ILE A 97 -4.51 6.57 11.76
C ILE A 97 -5.90 6.74 11.15
N TYR A 98 -6.28 7.97 10.80
CA TYR A 98 -7.66 8.23 10.37
C TYR A 98 -7.94 7.77 8.94
N SER A 99 -6.96 7.83 8.02
CA SER A 99 -7.14 7.27 6.68
C SER A 99 -7.20 5.75 6.70
N GLY A 100 -6.40 5.09 7.55
CA GLY A 100 -6.45 3.63 7.70
C GLY A 100 -7.76 3.15 8.31
N ILE A 101 -8.31 3.87 9.29
CA ILE A 101 -9.64 3.56 9.83
C ILE A 101 -10.74 3.85 8.80
N ALA A 102 -10.68 5.01 8.11
CA ALA A 102 -11.68 5.39 7.11
C ALA A 102 -11.70 4.42 5.91
N SER A 103 -10.55 3.97 5.43
CA SER A 103 -10.46 3.09 4.26
C SER A 103 -11.13 1.75 4.50
N ARG A 104 -11.21 1.26 5.76
CA ARG A 104 -11.88 -0.01 6.10
C ARG A 104 -13.38 -0.03 5.82
N LEU A 105 -14.00 1.15 5.72
CA LEU A 105 -15.41 1.28 5.32
C LEU A 105 -15.61 1.04 3.81
N PHE A 106 -14.52 1.01 3.03
CA PHE A 106 -14.54 0.87 1.57
C PHE A 106 -13.72 -0.37 1.15
N ARG A 107 -14.39 -1.37 0.57
CA ARG A 107 -13.76 -2.68 0.28
C ARG A 107 -12.70 -2.65 -0.83
N ASP A 108 -12.81 -1.68 -1.71
CA ASP A 108 -12.02 -1.57 -2.94
C ASP A 108 -10.90 -0.54 -2.82
N ILE A 109 -10.66 0.02 -1.63
CA ILE A 109 -9.53 0.90 -1.35
C ILE A 109 -8.36 0.08 -0.83
N ASP A 110 -7.23 0.11 -1.54
CA ASP A 110 -5.96 -0.35 -1.01
C ASP A 110 -5.29 0.73 -0.17
N PHE A 111 -5.05 0.44 1.11
CA PHE A 111 -4.45 1.39 2.04
C PHE A 111 -2.95 1.13 2.20
N TYR A 112 -2.16 2.19 2.07
CA TYR A 112 -0.72 2.21 2.28
C TYR A 112 -0.38 3.26 3.32
N ALA A 113 0.50 2.89 4.25
CA ALA A 113 0.95 3.78 5.31
C ALA A 113 2.45 4.02 5.18
N MET A 114 2.87 5.27 5.30
CA MET A 114 4.28 5.64 5.26
C MET A 114 4.69 6.35 6.55
N ILE A 115 5.44 5.62 7.35
CA ILE A 115 5.92 6.02 8.67
C ILE A 115 7.34 6.55 8.50
N SER A 116 7.45 7.88 8.46
CA SER A 116 8.72 8.60 8.37
C SER A 116 9.40 8.78 9.74
N GLY A 117 8.99 8.03 10.74
CA GLY A 117 9.32 8.21 12.15
C GLY A 117 8.08 8.04 13.03
N LEU A 118 8.23 7.43 14.20
CA LEU A 118 7.12 7.18 15.15
C LEU A 118 6.65 8.43 15.89
N GLY A 119 7.47 9.49 15.90
CA GLY A 119 7.17 10.79 16.50
C GLY A 119 7.21 10.80 18.04
N HIS A 120 6.90 11.96 18.63
CA HIS A 120 7.05 12.23 20.06
C HIS A 120 6.29 11.27 20.99
N ALA A 121 5.22 10.63 20.52
CA ALA A 121 4.49 9.64 21.33
C ALA A 121 5.35 8.42 21.70
N PHE A 122 6.39 8.13 20.91
CA PHE A 122 7.30 7.01 21.09
C PHE A 122 8.73 7.43 21.46
N SER A 123 9.01 8.74 21.57
CA SER A 123 10.27 9.23 22.11
C SER A 123 10.31 9.07 23.64
N ASP A 124 11.48 8.72 24.18
CA ASP A 124 11.72 8.63 25.62
C ASP A 124 12.21 9.99 26.17
N GLY A 125 11.64 10.46 27.28
CA GLY A 125 11.97 11.75 27.93
C GLY A 125 10.76 12.50 28.49
N GLU A 126 11.00 13.62 29.19
CA GLU A 126 9.97 14.47 29.83
C GLU A 126 8.93 15.05 28.84
N THR A 127 9.31 15.19 27.57
CA THR A 127 8.46 15.66 26.47
C THR A 127 7.83 14.52 25.65
N GLY A 128 8.16 13.26 25.98
CA GLY A 128 7.61 12.07 25.34
C GLY A 128 6.15 11.83 25.71
N GLY A 129 5.42 11.11 24.85
CA GLY A 129 4.08 10.66 25.22
C GLY A 129 4.16 9.72 26.42
N GLY A 130 3.62 10.14 27.57
CA GLY A 130 3.53 9.30 28.77
C GLY A 130 2.92 7.92 28.46
N GLY A 131 3.18 6.93 29.31
CA GLY A 131 2.87 5.51 29.02
C GLY A 131 1.42 5.25 28.55
N ALA A 132 0.45 5.99 29.09
CA ALA A 132 -0.96 5.90 28.68
C ALA A 132 -1.20 6.43 27.24
N LEU A 133 -0.62 7.58 26.88
CA LEU A 133 -0.73 8.15 25.53
C LEU A 133 -0.07 7.23 24.50
N ARG A 134 1.12 6.71 24.83
CA ARG A 134 1.84 5.74 23.98
C ARG A 134 1.01 4.47 23.75
N ARG A 135 0.36 3.95 24.79
CA ARG A 135 -0.54 2.79 24.70
C ARG A 135 -1.76 3.08 23.81
N LEU A 136 -2.42 4.22 24.00
CA LEU A 136 -3.56 4.63 23.19
C LEU A 136 -3.18 4.75 21.71
N VAL A 137 -2.10 5.45 21.41
CA VAL A 137 -1.57 5.62 20.06
C VAL A 137 -1.22 4.27 19.42
N SER A 138 -0.64 3.34 20.18
CA SER A 138 -0.32 2.00 19.70
C SER A 138 -1.59 1.23 19.29
N ILE A 139 -2.68 1.33 20.07
CA ILE A 139 -3.96 0.72 19.73
C ILE A 139 -4.53 1.33 18.44
N LEU A 140 -4.49 2.65 18.30
CA LEU A 140 -4.99 3.35 17.12
C LEU A 140 -4.19 2.97 15.86
N PHE A 141 -2.86 2.94 15.94
CA PHE A 141 -2.02 2.48 14.83
C PHE A 141 -2.32 1.03 14.46
N ARG A 142 -2.45 0.14 15.45
CA ARG A 142 -2.77 -1.27 15.20
C ARG A 142 -4.09 -1.42 14.45
N GLU A 143 -5.11 -0.65 14.82
CA GLU A 143 -6.39 -0.69 14.11
C GLU A 143 -6.33 -0.05 12.72
N ALA A 144 -5.58 1.02 12.55
CA ALA A 144 -5.41 1.69 11.26
C ALA A 144 -4.61 0.86 10.26
N LEU A 145 -3.56 0.18 10.72
CA LEU A 145 -2.65 -0.61 9.88
C LEU A 145 -3.14 -2.04 9.64
N ARG A 146 -4.22 -2.47 10.29
CA ARG A 146 -4.70 -3.86 10.25
C ARG A 146 -4.82 -4.41 8.82
N ASP A 147 -5.43 -3.64 7.91
CA ASP A 147 -5.70 -4.04 6.52
C ASP A 147 -4.73 -3.36 5.50
N ALA A 148 -3.65 -2.74 5.99
CA ALA A 148 -2.67 -2.08 5.13
C ALA A 148 -2.00 -3.08 4.17
N ARG A 149 -1.86 -2.69 2.90
CA ARG A 149 -1.22 -3.49 1.85
C ARG A 149 0.28 -3.52 1.97
N CYS A 150 0.86 -2.39 2.33
CA CYS A 150 2.25 -2.26 2.65
C CYS A 150 2.41 -1.10 3.63
N VAL A 151 3.34 -1.28 4.58
CA VAL A 151 3.75 -0.23 5.50
C VAL A 151 5.18 0.15 5.15
N PHE A 152 5.36 1.38 4.68
CA PHE A 152 6.67 1.94 4.37
C PHE A 152 7.28 2.53 5.64
N VAL A 153 8.54 2.19 5.91
CA VAL A 153 9.30 2.69 7.07
C VAL A 153 10.64 3.23 6.60
N PHE A 154 11.17 4.26 7.26
CA PHE A 154 12.45 4.88 6.86
C PHE A 154 13.68 4.17 7.43
N ASN A 155 13.51 3.52 8.57
CA ASN A 155 14.55 2.78 9.25
C ASN A 155 14.00 1.45 9.79
N SER A 156 14.89 0.49 9.99
CA SER A 156 14.58 -0.83 10.52
C SER A 156 14.15 -0.79 11.99
N ASP A 157 14.62 0.19 12.76
CA ASP A 157 14.32 0.33 14.19
C ASP A 157 12.82 0.60 14.43
N ASP A 158 12.22 1.47 13.62
CA ASP A 158 10.79 1.75 13.66
C ASP A 158 9.97 0.51 13.26
N ALA A 159 10.44 -0.28 12.30
CA ALA A 159 9.80 -1.57 11.96
C ALA A 159 9.84 -2.55 13.14
N GLY A 160 11.00 -2.66 13.79
CA GLY A 160 11.21 -3.51 14.96
C GLY A 160 10.33 -3.09 16.13
N GLU A 161 10.23 -1.79 16.38
CA GLU A 161 9.38 -1.24 17.45
C GLU A 161 7.88 -1.44 17.18
N LEU A 162 7.44 -1.25 15.94
CA LEU A 162 6.05 -1.54 15.55
C LEU A 162 5.70 -3.03 15.75
N ARG A 163 6.65 -3.94 15.48
CA ARG A 163 6.45 -5.38 15.70
C ARG A 163 6.49 -5.75 17.18
N SER A 164 7.47 -5.27 17.94
CA SER A 164 7.60 -5.59 19.37
C SER A 164 6.38 -5.11 20.19
N ARG A 165 5.79 -3.99 19.78
CA ARG A 165 4.55 -3.44 20.37
C ARG A 165 3.26 -4.06 19.81
N HIS A 166 3.37 -5.08 18.96
CA HIS A 166 2.23 -5.78 18.36
C HIS A 166 1.29 -4.85 17.56
N ILE A 167 1.84 -3.75 17.02
CA ILE A 167 1.12 -2.84 16.12
C ILE A 167 1.05 -3.47 14.72
N LEU A 168 2.17 -4.04 14.27
CA LEU A 168 2.25 -4.84 13.06
C LEU A 168 2.30 -6.33 13.43
N SER A 169 1.59 -7.15 12.66
CA SER A 169 1.57 -8.61 12.87
C SER A 169 2.03 -9.33 11.60
N HIS A 170 1.29 -9.16 10.50
CA HIS A 170 1.49 -9.91 9.26
C HIS A 170 1.55 -9.00 8.02
N GLN A 171 1.40 -7.68 8.20
CA GLN A 171 1.45 -6.72 7.10
C GLN A 171 2.85 -6.71 6.48
N PRO A 172 2.95 -6.66 5.13
CA PRO A 172 4.20 -6.39 4.45
C PRO A 172 4.79 -5.06 4.93
N VAL A 173 6.08 -5.08 5.25
CA VAL A 173 6.84 -3.87 5.62
C VAL A 173 7.95 -3.71 4.62
N LEU A 174 8.03 -2.55 3.97
CA LEU A 174 9.12 -2.19 3.08
C LEU A 174 9.90 -1.05 3.72
N GLN A 175 11.19 -1.28 3.95
CA GLN A 175 12.08 -0.19 4.31
C GLN A 175 12.42 0.62 3.05
N VAL A 176 12.23 1.93 3.14
CA VAL A 176 12.44 2.88 2.06
C VAL A 176 13.53 3.85 2.49
N PRO A 177 14.49 4.21 1.63
CA PRO A 177 15.60 5.14 1.93
C PRO A 177 15.14 6.61 2.17
N GLY A 178 14.28 6.82 3.17
CA GLY A 178 13.69 8.12 3.50
C GLY A 178 12.81 8.70 2.40
N SER A 179 12.83 10.03 2.28
CA SER A 179 12.19 10.75 1.17
C SER A 179 13.01 10.75 -0.11
N GLY A 180 14.25 10.26 -0.06
CA GLY A 180 15.26 10.50 -1.07
C GLY A 180 15.71 11.96 -1.17
N VAL A 181 16.71 12.18 -2.03
CA VAL A 181 17.30 13.46 -2.39
C VAL A 181 17.38 13.57 -3.92
N ASP A 182 17.07 14.76 -4.44
CA ASP A 182 17.15 15.04 -5.87
C ASP A 182 18.62 15.31 -6.23
N ILE A 183 19.26 14.32 -6.85
CA ILE A 183 20.68 14.32 -7.20
C ILE A 183 21.00 15.41 -8.24
N ALA A 184 20.05 15.75 -9.11
CA ALA A 184 20.20 16.82 -10.08
C ALA A 184 20.06 18.21 -9.43
N HIS A 185 19.16 18.34 -8.46
CA HIS A 185 18.99 19.59 -7.70
C HIS A 185 20.16 19.87 -6.75
N PHE A 186 20.77 18.82 -6.19
CA PHE A 186 21.96 18.86 -5.34
C PHE A 186 23.17 18.27 -6.08
N PRO A 187 23.74 19.00 -7.06
CA PRO A 187 24.87 18.51 -7.83
C PRO A 187 26.10 18.31 -6.94
N HIS A 188 27.00 17.44 -7.40
CA HIS A 188 28.30 17.27 -6.76
C HIS A 188 29.09 18.58 -6.86
N GLU A 189 29.68 19.01 -5.74
CA GLU A 189 30.42 20.28 -5.64
C GLU A 189 31.76 20.00 -4.95
N PRO A 190 32.89 20.41 -5.55
CA PRO A 190 34.23 20.16 -4.99
C PRO A 190 34.35 20.63 -3.53
N VAL A 191 35.07 19.85 -2.74
CA VAL A 191 35.36 20.17 -1.34
C VAL A 191 36.61 21.05 -1.27
N ALA A 192 36.47 22.28 -0.81
CA ALA A 192 37.60 23.18 -0.61
C ALA A 192 38.45 22.73 0.60
N GLN A 193 39.77 22.71 0.44
CA GLN A 193 40.71 22.39 1.51
C GLN A 193 40.88 23.55 2.51
N ALA A 194 40.62 24.79 2.10
CA ALA A 194 40.67 25.96 2.97
C ALA A 194 39.72 27.09 2.52
N PRO A 195 39.18 27.89 3.47
CA PRO A 195 39.20 27.64 4.92
C PRO A 195 38.29 26.45 5.27
N PHE A 196 38.61 25.76 6.35
CA PHE A 196 37.92 24.52 6.72
C PHE A 196 36.63 24.83 7.48
N ARG A 197 35.47 24.46 6.91
CA ARG A 197 34.17 24.84 7.47
C ARG A 197 33.34 23.63 7.87
N PHE A 198 32.96 23.57 9.14
CA PHE A 198 31.94 22.66 9.66
C PHE A 198 30.59 23.36 9.62
N VAL A 199 29.60 22.75 8.98
CA VAL A 199 28.26 23.34 8.85
C VAL A 199 27.20 22.45 9.47
N MET A 200 26.29 23.05 10.24
CA MET A 200 25.09 22.42 10.77
C MET A 200 23.85 23.08 10.15
N ILE A 201 22.98 22.27 9.53
CA ILE A 201 21.72 22.73 8.96
C ILE A 201 20.56 21.97 9.62
N ALA A 202 19.82 22.67 10.48
CA ALA A 202 18.70 22.11 11.22
C ALA A 202 17.77 23.20 11.76
N ARG A 203 16.54 22.81 12.15
CA ARG A 203 15.74 23.67 13.06
C ARG A 203 16.50 23.86 14.36
N LEU A 204 16.51 25.06 14.91
CA LEU A 204 17.33 25.39 16.08
C LEU A 204 16.68 24.88 17.37
N MET A 205 16.79 23.57 17.60
CA MET A 205 16.29 22.86 18.77
C MET A 205 17.44 22.15 19.49
N ARG A 206 17.46 22.13 20.82
CA ARG A 206 18.47 21.45 21.64
C ARG A 206 18.60 19.97 21.28
N ASP A 207 17.49 19.31 20.96
CA ASP A 207 17.48 17.89 20.55
C ASP A 207 18.11 17.61 19.18
N LYS A 208 18.41 18.65 18.39
CA LYS A 208 19.26 18.56 17.19
C LYS A 208 20.75 18.59 17.52
N GLY A 209 21.12 18.75 18.78
CA GLY A 209 22.50 18.72 19.24
C GLY A 209 23.22 20.07 19.13
N LEU A 210 22.49 21.19 19.15
CA LEU A 210 23.07 22.52 19.00
C LEU A 210 24.12 22.83 20.09
N GLU A 211 23.84 22.44 21.33
CA GLU A 211 24.76 22.66 22.45
C GLU A 211 26.01 21.81 22.30
N GLU A 212 25.87 20.56 21.86
CA GLU A 212 26.97 19.65 21.58
C GLU A 212 27.85 20.18 20.44
N PHE A 213 27.23 20.72 19.38
CA PHE A 213 27.94 21.33 18.27
C PHE A 213 28.78 22.54 18.73
N VAL A 214 28.20 23.44 19.52
CA VAL A 214 28.91 24.62 20.05
C VAL A 214 30.00 24.23 21.06
N ALA A 215 29.73 23.26 21.94
CA ALA A 215 30.72 22.75 22.88
C ALA A 215 31.90 22.09 22.16
N ALA A 216 31.64 21.34 21.09
CA ALA A 216 32.68 20.79 20.24
C ALA A 216 33.46 21.89 19.50
N ALA A 217 32.78 22.88 18.94
CA ALA A 217 33.40 24.04 18.29
C ALA A 217 34.39 24.75 19.21
N ARG A 218 34.03 24.97 20.48
CA ARG A 218 34.94 25.56 21.49
C ARG A 218 36.21 24.74 21.69
N ARG A 219 36.10 23.40 21.75
CA ARG A 219 37.24 22.51 21.95
C ARG A 219 38.14 22.44 20.73
N VAL A 220 37.54 22.37 19.53
CA VAL A 220 38.26 22.33 18.27
C VAL A 220 38.97 23.67 18.02
N SER A 221 38.33 24.80 18.28
CA SER A 221 38.92 26.14 18.08
C SER A 221 40.22 26.34 18.87
N SER A 222 40.34 25.74 20.06
CA SER A 222 41.57 25.78 20.87
C SER A 222 42.75 25.04 20.22
N ARG A 223 42.49 24.04 19.36
CA ARG A 223 43.52 23.20 18.72
C ARG A 223 43.66 23.46 17.22
N TRP A 224 42.64 24.01 16.59
CA TRP A 224 42.56 24.36 15.17
C TRP A 224 41.88 25.72 14.98
N PRO A 225 42.57 26.84 15.27
CA PRO A 225 41.97 28.19 15.19
C PRO A 225 41.50 28.61 13.79
N ALA A 226 41.95 27.93 12.74
CA ALA A 226 41.57 28.22 11.35
C ALA A 226 40.25 27.54 10.92
N ALA A 227 39.69 26.63 11.74
CA ALA A 227 38.40 26.01 11.46
C ALA A 227 37.25 26.95 11.85
N THR A 228 36.22 27.00 11.02
CA THR A 228 35.01 27.81 11.26
C THR A 228 33.78 26.93 11.42
N PHE A 229 32.82 27.36 12.23
CA PHE A 229 31.62 26.60 12.56
C PHE A 229 30.38 27.42 12.21
N GLN A 230 29.51 26.86 11.36
CA GLN A 230 28.37 27.60 10.82
C GLN A 230 27.06 26.92 11.17
N ILE A 231 26.07 27.71 11.58
CA ILE A 231 24.72 27.23 11.89
C ILE A 231 23.72 27.89 10.93
N ILE A 232 22.88 27.08 10.29
CA ILE A 232 21.82 27.55 9.40
C ILE A 232 20.50 26.91 9.82
N GLY A 233 19.48 27.74 9.98
CA GLY A 233 18.11 27.28 10.17
C GLY A 233 17.24 28.22 11.02
N PRO A 234 15.92 27.97 11.00
CA PRO A 234 14.95 28.80 11.71
C PRO A 234 14.97 28.52 13.21
N LEU A 235 14.72 29.58 14.01
CA LEU A 235 14.32 29.43 15.41
C LEU A 235 13.02 28.61 15.49
N ASP A 236 12.90 27.77 16.52
CA ASP A 236 11.74 26.90 16.69
C ASP A 236 10.95 27.30 17.95
N PRO A 237 9.61 27.49 17.88
CA PRO A 237 8.79 27.81 19.05
C PRO A 237 8.57 26.62 19.99
N ASN A 238 9.07 25.42 19.66
CA ASN A 238 9.01 24.25 20.52
C ASN A 238 9.71 24.52 21.87
N PRO A 239 9.25 23.89 22.98
CA PRO A 239 9.93 23.94 24.28
C PRO A 239 11.44 23.63 24.24
N THR A 240 11.91 22.80 23.30
CA THR A 240 13.35 22.50 23.13
C THR A 240 14.06 23.49 22.19
N GLY A 241 13.38 24.51 21.67
CA GLY A 241 13.99 25.56 20.84
C GLY A 241 15.02 26.39 21.60
N VAL A 242 16.10 26.78 20.91
CA VAL A 242 17.06 27.75 21.46
C VAL A 242 16.59 29.17 21.20
N THR A 243 16.99 30.10 22.05
CA THR A 243 16.59 31.51 21.96
C THR A 243 17.58 32.31 21.11
N ARG A 244 17.12 33.44 20.57
CA ARG A 244 17.99 34.39 19.85
C ARG A 244 19.13 34.92 20.75
N ALA A 245 18.88 35.07 22.05
CA ALA A 245 19.89 35.50 23.02
C ALA A 245 21.01 34.45 23.17
N GLU A 246 20.66 33.16 23.17
CA GLU A 246 21.66 32.09 23.22
C GLU A 246 22.52 32.03 21.96
N ILE A 247 21.92 32.18 20.77
CA ILE A 247 22.66 32.27 19.51
C ILE A 247 23.61 33.47 19.52
N ALA A 248 23.11 34.67 19.85
CA ALA A 248 23.91 35.89 19.89
C ALA A 248 25.08 35.78 20.86
N ARG A 249 24.89 35.10 22.00
CA ARG A 249 25.97 34.81 22.94
C ARG A 249 27.06 33.94 22.29
N TRP A 250 26.69 32.87 21.58
CA TRP A 250 27.67 32.01 20.92
C TRP A 250 28.43 32.71 19.78
N GLU A 251 27.78 33.62 19.06
CA GLU A 251 28.42 34.48 18.07
C GLU A 251 29.40 35.49 18.72
N GLN A 252 29.01 36.10 19.84
CA GLN A 252 29.87 37.01 20.60
C GLN A 252 31.10 36.32 21.20
N GLU A 253 30.98 35.05 21.58
CA GLU A 253 32.10 34.22 22.02
C GLU A 253 33.02 33.80 20.85
N GLY A 254 32.66 34.10 19.60
CA GLY A 254 33.41 33.72 18.39
C GLY A 254 33.39 32.22 18.11
N LEU A 255 32.41 31.48 18.64
CA LEU A 255 32.36 30.02 18.54
C LEU A 255 31.69 29.54 17.26
N VAL A 256 30.68 30.27 16.77
CA VAL A 256 29.88 29.91 15.60
C VAL A 256 29.43 31.15 14.85
N ASP A 257 29.23 31.03 13.55
CA ASP A 257 28.56 32.01 12.70
C ASP A 257 27.10 31.56 12.47
N TYR A 258 26.11 32.36 12.88
CA TYR A 258 24.72 32.08 12.57
C TYR A 258 24.30 32.75 11.25
N LEU A 259 24.03 31.94 10.24
CA LEU A 259 23.76 32.43 8.89
C LEU A 259 22.25 32.63 8.60
N GLY A 260 21.40 32.55 9.63
CA GLY A 260 19.96 32.73 9.50
C GLY A 260 19.22 31.50 8.98
N GLU A 261 17.98 31.70 8.54
CA GLU A 261 17.17 30.71 7.84
C GLU A 261 17.28 30.88 6.32
N THR A 262 17.18 29.79 5.57
CA THR A 262 17.18 29.82 4.10
C THR A 262 16.19 28.80 3.55
N ARG A 263 15.71 29.06 2.32
CA ARG A 263 14.95 28.10 1.52
C ARG A 263 15.83 27.28 0.58
N ASP A 264 17.07 27.73 0.35
CA ASP A 264 18.06 27.05 -0.49
C ASP A 264 19.37 26.90 0.28
N VAL A 265 19.70 25.66 0.62
CA VAL A 265 20.90 25.31 1.39
C VAL A 265 22.12 25.04 0.50
N ARG A 266 21.94 24.91 -0.82
CA ARG A 266 23.00 24.53 -1.76
C ARG A 266 24.20 25.48 -1.74
N PRO A 267 24.04 26.81 -1.70
CA PRO A 267 25.18 27.72 -1.61
C PRO A 267 26.02 27.50 -0.33
N PHE A 268 25.36 27.12 0.78
CA PHE A 268 26.03 26.89 2.05
C PHE A 268 26.73 25.52 2.08
N LEU A 269 26.07 24.48 1.57
CA LEU A 269 26.68 23.18 1.37
C LEU A 269 27.92 23.32 0.49
N LYS A 270 27.79 23.95 -0.69
CA LYS A 270 28.91 24.25 -1.60
C LYS A 270 30.12 24.88 -0.89
N ASN A 271 29.87 25.84 -0.01
CA ASN A 271 30.92 26.56 0.72
C ASN A 271 31.41 25.87 2.01
N SER A 272 30.90 24.67 2.31
CA SER A 272 31.27 23.88 3.48
C SER A 272 32.21 22.72 3.14
N THR A 273 33.00 22.29 4.13
CA THR A 273 33.92 21.15 4.03
C THR A 273 33.31 19.88 4.60
N VAL A 274 32.71 19.97 5.80
CA VAL A 274 32.09 18.83 6.50
C VAL A 274 30.73 19.24 7.03
N PHE A 275 29.73 18.39 6.78
CA PHE A 275 28.39 18.56 7.34
C PHE A 275 28.28 17.86 8.69
N VAL A 276 27.65 18.49 9.66
CA VAL A 276 27.53 18.00 11.03
C VAL A 276 26.08 18.06 11.51
N LEU A 277 25.55 16.94 11.99
CA LEU A 277 24.24 16.87 12.63
C LEU A 277 24.30 15.96 13.86
N PRO A 278 24.61 16.49 15.05
CA PRO A 278 24.80 15.69 16.26
C PRO A 278 23.46 15.46 17.00
N THR A 279 22.40 15.19 16.26
CA THR A 279 21.03 15.08 16.79
C THR A 279 20.88 13.89 17.73
N TYR A 280 20.26 14.09 18.89
CA TYR A 280 19.78 12.99 19.74
C TYR A 280 18.25 12.86 19.71
N TYR A 281 17.60 13.63 18.83
CA TYR A 281 16.23 13.39 18.42
C TYR A 281 16.12 12.10 17.61
N ARG A 282 15.05 11.34 17.83
CA ARG A 282 14.76 10.13 17.05
C ARG A 282 14.22 10.49 15.66
N GLU A 283 15.13 10.65 14.72
CA GLU A 283 14.83 11.00 13.33
C GLU A 283 14.38 9.79 12.51
N GLY A 284 13.59 10.03 11.46
CA GLY A 284 13.31 9.00 10.46
C GLY A 284 14.51 8.73 9.57
N LEU A 285 14.93 9.78 8.85
CA LEU A 285 16.17 9.93 8.08
C LEU A 285 16.29 11.42 7.74
N PRO A 286 17.23 12.17 8.32
CA PRO A 286 17.35 13.62 8.10
C PRO A 286 17.66 13.95 6.64
N ARG A 287 16.84 14.82 6.03
CA ARG A 287 17.10 15.27 4.64
C ARG A 287 18.39 16.07 4.51
N SER A 288 18.74 16.88 5.52
CA SER A 288 19.98 17.67 5.47
C SER A 288 21.23 16.79 5.39
N ILE A 289 21.21 15.58 5.98
CA ILE A 289 22.25 14.57 5.77
C ILE A 289 22.29 14.14 4.29
N LEU A 290 21.13 13.79 3.71
CA LEU A 290 21.07 13.34 2.31
C LEU A 290 21.49 14.44 1.32
N GLU A 291 21.10 15.68 1.59
CA GLU A 291 21.46 16.87 0.81
C GLU A 291 22.97 17.12 0.88
N ALA A 292 23.57 17.03 2.08
CA ALA A 292 25.01 17.12 2.25
C ALA A 292 25.76 16.00 1.50
N MET A 293 25.33 14.74 1.67
CA MET A 293 25.91 13.60 0.96
C MET A 293 25.78 13.76 -0.56
N ALA A 294 24.62 14.18 -1.06
CA ALA A 294 24.41 14.43 -2.48
C ALA A 294 25.34 15.52 -3.00
N THR A 295 25.62 16.58 -2.26
CA THR A 295 26.60 17.58 -2.72
C THR A 295 28.05 17.11 -2.61
N GLY A 296 28.34 15.98 -1.96
CA GLY A 296 29.71 15.47 -1.77
C GLY A 296 30.38 15.89 -0.46
N ARG A 297 29.61 16.21 0.59
CA ARG A 297 30.19 16.50 1.93
C ARG A 297 30.30 15.21 2.73
N ALA A 298 31.44 15.07 3.41
CA ALA A 298 31.56 14.13 4.53
C ALA A 298 30.56 14.51 5.63
N VAL A 299 30.03 13.52 6.34
CA VAL A 299 29.01 13.72 7.37
C VAL A 299 29.52 13.27 8.74
N ILE A 300 29.41 14.12 9.76
CA ILE A 300 29.51 13.70 11.17
C ILE A 300 28.09 13.68 11.76
N THR A 301 27.64 12.54 12.27
CA THR A 301 26.30 12.41 12.86
C THR A 301 26.31 11.43 14.03
N THR A 302 25.23 11.37 14.79
CA THR A 302 25.12 10.44 15.92
C THR A 302 24.73 9.02 15.52
N ASP A 303 25.07 8.05 16.38
CA ASP A 303 24.52 6.69 16.33
C ASP A 303 23.07 6.62 16.85
N MET A 304 22.18 7.42 16.25
CA MET A 304 20.74 7.42 16.52
C MET A 304 19.96 6.76 15.39
N PRO A 305 18.77 6.18 15.66
CA PRO A 305 17.85 5.73 14.62
C PRO A 305 17.65 6.81 13.56
N GLY A 306 17.62 6.38 12.29
CA GLY A 306 17.51 7.26 11.12
C GLY A 306 18.81 7.97 10.72
N CYS A 307 19.74 8.23 11.63
CA CYS A 307 21.04 8.83 11.32
C CYS A 307 22.09 7.75 11.00
N ARG A 308 22.16 6.70 11.83
CA ARG A 308 23.11 5.59 11.72
C ARG A 308 23.15 4.93 10.33
N ASN A 309 22.00 4.83 9.67
CA ASN A 309 21.89 4.12 8.38
C ASN A 309 22.34 4.98 7.19
N ALA A 310 22.30 6.31 7.36
CA ALA A 310 22.72 7.25 6.33
C ALA A 310 24.23 7.12 6.06
N VAL A 311 25.01 7.08 7.15
CA VAL A 311 26.47 7.15 7.14
C VAL A 311 27.09 5.78 7.40
N VAL A 312 28.05 5.38 6.56
CA VAL A 312 28.94 4.25 6.83
C VAL A 312 30.17 4.80 7.55
N ASP A 313 30.29 4.47 8.83
CA ASP A 313 31.37 4.99 9.70
C ASP A 313 32.75 4.71 9.12
N GLY A 314 33.61 5.73 9.12
CA GLY A 314 34.95 5.68 8.52
C GLY A 314 35.00 5.72 6.99
N VAL A 315 33.87 5.60 6.29
CA VAL A 315 33.80 5.54 4.82
C VAL A 315 33.12 6.77 4.22
N THR A 316 31.87 7.04 4.58
CA THR A 316 31.12 8.22 4.08
C THR A 316 31.09 9.37 5.08
N GLY A 317 31.64 9.15 6.28
CA GLY A 317 31.50 10.05 7.42
C GLY A 317 31.91 9.38 8.73
N ILE A 318 31.56 10.02 9.84
CA ILE A 318 31.90 9.56 11.20
C ILE A 318 30.65 9.50 12.07
N LEU A 319 30.44 8.38 12.75
CA LEU A 319 29.41 8.21 13.76
C LEU A 319 29.95 8.53 15.16
N VAL A 320 29.19 9.30 15.94
CA VAL A 320 29.52 9.65 17.34
C VAL A 320 28.40 9.23 18.30
N PRO A 321 28.69 8.99 19.58
CA PRO A 321 27.64 8.80 20.59
C PRO A 321 26.73 10.04 20.70
N PRO A 322 25.42 9.87 20.94
CA PRO A 322 24.53 11.00 21.20
C PRO A 322 24.90 11.69 22.51
N ARG A 323 24.75 13.03 22.56
CA ARG A 323 25.05 13.88 23.74
C ARG A 323 26.52 13.84 24.19
N ASP A 324 27.43 13.56 23.26
CA ASP A 324 28.87 13.50 23.53
C ASP A 324 29.62 14.54 22.68
N ALA A 325 29.76 15.73 23.24
CA ALA A 325 30.48 16.83 22.60
C ALA A 325 32.00 16.55 22.52
N ASP A 326 32.55 15.66 23.35
CA ASP A 326 33.98 15.34 23.34
C ASP A 326 34.29 14.39 22.18
N ALA A 327 33.48 13.35 22.00
CA ALA A 327 33.53 12.51 20.81
C ALA A 327 33.28 13.30 19.52
N LEU A 328 32.35 14.25 19.55
CA LEU A 328 32.11 15.14 18.40
C LEU A 328 33.35 16.00 18.06
N ALA A 329 33.99 16.60 19.07
CA ALA A 329 35.22 17.36 18.87
C ALA A 329 36.37 16.48 18.34
N GLN A 330 36.52 15.27 18.88
CA GLN A 330 37.52 14.31 18.39
C GLN A 330 37.27 13.92 16.94
N ALA A 331 36.02 13.69 16.55
CA ALA A 331 35.64 13.41 15.16
C ALA A 331 35.97 14.59 14.23
N MET A 332 35.73 15.83 14.65
CA MET A 332 36.11 17.03 13.89
C MET A 332 37.64 17.15 13.74
N LEU A 333 38.40 16.88 14.80
CA LEU A 333 39.87 16.97 14.78
C LEU A 333 40.53 15.93 13.86
N ARG A 334 39.88 14.79 13.59
CA ARG A 334 40.41 13.82 12.60
C ARG A 334 40.60 14.42 11.20
N PHE A 335 39.81 15.43 10.84
CA PHE A 335 39.97 16.13 9.56
C PHE A 335 41.13 17.14 9.56
N GLN A 336 41.60 17.56 10.73
CA GLN A 336 42.83 18.34 10.87
C GLN A 336 44.05 17.46 10.59
N ASP A 337 44.03 16.23 11.12
CA ASP A 337 45.14 15.27 11.01
C ASP A 337 45.29 14.69 9.59
N ASP A 338 44.20 14.64 8.81
CA ASP A 338 44.15 14.15 7.43
C ASP A 338 43.31 15.09 6.55
N PRO A 339 43.93 16.08 5.88
CA PRO A 339 43.23 17.08 5.06
C PRO A 339 42.43 16.50 3.88
N ASP A 340 42.84 15.34 3.35
CA ASP A 340 42.16 14.69 2.23
C ASP A 340 40.97 13.82 2.68
N LEU A 341 40.82 13.58 3.98
CA LEU A 341 39.74 12.76 4.54
C LEU A 341 38.36 13.28 4.14
N ALA A 342 38.17 14.60 4.17
CA ALA A 342 36.90 15.24 3.79
C ALA A 342 36.52 14.95 2.34
N HIS A 343 37.49 15.02 1.42
CA HIS A 343 37.28 14.69 0.01
C HIS A 343 36.95 13.20 -0.17
N ARG A 344 37.75 12.29 0.41
CA ARG A 344 37.52 10.83 0.25
C ARG A 344 36.17 10.40 0.82
N MET A 345 35.81 10.89 2.01
CA MET A 345 34.50 10.61 2.61
C MET A 345 33.36 11.26 1.83
N GLY A 346 33.57 12.47 1.32
CA GLY A 346 32.62 13.20 0.48
C GLY A 346 32.26 12.46 -0.80
N GLU A 347 33.26 11.95 -1.53
CA GLU A 347 33.07 11.15 -2.75
C GLU A 347 32.31 9.85 -2.47
N ALA A 348 32.65 9.15 -1.39
CA ALA A 348 31.94 7.96 -0.96
C ALA A 348 30.49 8.28 -0.54
N ALA A 349 30.28 9.41 0.14
CA ALA A 349 28.96 9.91 0.51
C ALA A 349 28.10 10.24 -0.72
N ARG A 350 28.67 10.91 -1.73
CA ARG A 350 28.03 11.19 -3.02
C ARG A 350 27.60 9.90 -3.72
N THR A 351 28.53 8.96 -3.87
CA THR A 351 28.27 7.66 -4.49
C THR A 351 27.13 6.92 -3.79
N ARG A 352 27.08 6.99 -2.45
CA ARG A 352 25.99 6.39 -1.68
C ARG A 352 24.66 7.14 -1.88
N ALA A 353 24.68 8.47 -1.93
CA ALA A 353 23.50 9.27 -2.20
C ALA A 353 22.86 8.89 -3.55
N GLU A 354 23.66 8.79 -4.61
CA GLU A 354 23.19 8.40 -5.96
C GLU A 354 22.64 6.97 -6.00
N ASN A 355 23.33 6.02 -5.36
CA ASN A 355 22.96 4.61 -5.49
C ASN A 355 21.79 4.19 -4.60
N VAL A 356 21.64 4.83 -3.43
CA VAL A 356 20.70 4.42 -2.38
C VAL A 356 19.59 5.44 -2.15
N TYR A 357 19.91 6.73 -2.19
CA TYR A 357 19.04 7.80 -1.73
C TYR A 357 18.50 8.69 -2.85
N ASP A 358 18.80 8.40 -4.11
CA ASP A 358 18.21 9.10 -5.25
C ASP A 358 16.67 9.02 -5.16
N VAL A 359 16.05 10.20 -5.19
CA VAL A 359 14.60 10.36 -5.08
C VAL A 359 13.84 9.57 -6.13
N ASP A 360 14.35 9.43 -7.35
CA ASP A 360 13.66 8.70 -8.42
C ASP A 360 13.66 7.20 -8.12
N ARG A 361 14.81 6.65 -7.70
CA ARG A 361 14.92 5.24 -7.24
C ARG A 361 14.02 4.95 -6.05
N VAL A 362 14.02 5.85 -5.06
CA VAL A 362 13.16 5.74 -3.87
C VAL A 362 11.68 5.71 -4.28
N ASN A 363 11.28 6.55 -5.24
CA ASN A 363 9.91 6.60 -5.71
C ASN A 363 9.54 5.41 -6.60
N ASP A 364 10.49 4.87 -7.39
CA ASP A 364 10.32 3.60 -8.11
C ASP A 364 9.97 2.46 -7.15
N MET A 365 10.72 2.32 -6.05
CA MET A 365 10.44 1.32 -5.03
C MET A 365 9.03 1.47 -4.44
N LEU A 366 8.62 2.71 -4.16
CA LEU A 366 7.29 3.01 -3.61
C LEU A 366 6.16 2.69 -4.58
N VAL A 367 6.28 3.13 -5.84
CA VAL A 367 5.28 2.87 -6.88
C VAL A 367 5.21 1.37 -7.17
N GLN A 368 6.34 0.70 -7.37
CA GLN A 368 6.38 -0.74 -7.59
C GLN A 368 5.73 -1.50 -6.43
N ALA A 369 5.96 -1.08 -5.19
CA ALA A 369 5.32 -1.69 -4.03
C ALA A 369 3.81 -1.43 -3.99
N ILE A 370 3.35 -0.23 -4.37
CA ILE A 370 1.92 0.09 -4.52
C ILE A 370 1.29 -0.82 -5.56
N GLU A 371 1.93 -1.02 -6.70
CA GLU A 371 1.41 -1.87 -7.77
C GLU A 371 1.42 -3.35 -7.41
N THR A 372 2.53 -3.83 -6.85
CA THR A 372 2.73 -5.25 -6.50
C THR A 372 1.82 -5.70 -5.37
N HIS A 373 1.66 -4.86 -4.34
CA HIS A 373 0.79 -5.17 -3.21
C HIS A 373 -0.65 -4.72 -3.44
N GLY A 374 -0.93 -3.99 -4.51
CA GLY A 374 -2.27 -3.60 -4.90
C GLY A 374 -3.12 -4.82 -5.23
N ARG A 375 -4.37 -4.82 -4.76
CA ARG A 375 -5.39 -5.69 -5.32
C ARG A 375 -5.66 -5.18 -6.72
N GLY A 376 -5.02 -5.77 -7.73
CA GLY A 376 -5.59 -5.78 -9.07
C GLY A 376 -7.10 -6.05 -8.96
N LYS A 377 -7.93 -5.26 -9.65
CA LYS A 377 -9.39 -5.17 -9.39
C LYS A 377 -9.97 -6.56 -9.09
N SER A 378 -10.61 -6.65 -7.91
CA SER A 378 -11.41 -7.76 -7.39
C SER A 378 -10.66 -8.96 -6.75
N ARG A 379 -10.84 -9.09 -5.42
CA ARG A 379 -11.06 -10.41 -4.79
C ARG A 379 -12.41 -10.37 -4.06
N GLY A 380 -13.30 -11.28 -4.43
CA GLY A 380 -14.72 -11.30 -4.03
C GLY A 380 -14.99 -10.92 -2.57
N SER A 381 -15.98 -10.05 -2.40
CA SER A 381 -16.48 -9.60 -1.10
C SER A 381 -16.75 -10.78 -0.13
N ARG A 382 -16.07 -10.80 1.03
CA ARG A 382 -16.36 -11.74 2.13
C ARG A 382 -17.83 -11.79 2.54
N TRP A 383 -18.60 -10.70 2.38
CA TRP A 383 -20.04 -10.71 2.67
C TRP A 383 -20.84 -11.46 1.61
N ARG A 384 -20.41 -11.44 0.33
CA ARG A 384 -21.05 -12.25 -0.73
C ARG A 384 -20.84 -13.73 -0.45
N HIS A 385 -19.67 -14.10 0.04
CA HIS A 385 -19.39 -15.48 0.43
C HIS A 385 -20.29 -15.92 1.59
N ALA A 386 -20.40 -15.09 2.64
CA ALA A 386 -21.30 -15.37 3.75
C ALA A 386 -22.77 -15.44 3.30
N LEU A 387 -23.22 -14.53 2.42
CA LEU A 387 -24.57 -14.52 1.87
C LEU A 387 -24.85 -15.78 1.02
N ASP A 388 -23.94 -16.14 0.11
CA ASP A 388 -24.03 -17.37 -0.69
C ASP A 388 -24.15 -18.61 0.21
N GLN A 389 -23.35 -18.68 1.28
CA GLN A 389 -23.37 -19.81 2.22
C GLN A 389 -24.66 -19.86 3.05
N VAL A 390 -25.17 -18.72 3.51
CA VAL A 390 -26.43 -18.64 4.26
C VAL A 390 -27.59 -19.04 3.35
N VAL A 391 -27.71 -18.43 2.16
CA VAL A 391 -28.79 -18.74 1.21
C VAL A 391 -28.72 -20.19 0.75
N ALA A 392 -27.54 -20.71 0.41
CA ALA A 392 -27.39 -22.11 0.02
C ALA A 392 -27.63 -23.06 1.20
N GLY A 393 -27.26 -22.69 2.42
CA GLY A 393 -27.53 -23.46 3.64
C GLY A 393 -29.04 -23.56 3.92
N THR A 394 -29.76 -22.44 3.86
CA THR A 394 -31.22 -22.42 4.00
C THR A 394 -31.90 -23.21 2.89
N ALA A 395 -31.48 -23.03 1.63
CA ALA A 395 -32.01 -23.79 0.50
C ALA A 395 -31.73 -25.30 0.62
N LEU A 396 -30.56 -25.69 1.12
CA LEU A 396 -30.19 -27.08 1.34
C LEU A 396 -31.06 -27.73 2.42
N ILE A 397 -31.33 -27.03 3.52
CA ILE A 397 -32.23 -27.51 4.59
C ILE A 397 -33.65 -27.68 4.04
N ALA A 398 -34.16 -26.67 3.33
CA ALA A 398 -35.49 -26.72 2.72
C ALA A 398 -35.63 -27.83 1.66
N ALA A 399 -34.57 -28.06 0.87
CA ALA A 399 -34.56 -29.08 -0.19
C ALA A 399 -34.29 -30.49 0.33
N LEU A 400 -33.91 -30.68 1.61
CA LEU A 400 -33.45 -31.97 2.13
C LEU A 400 -34.49 -33.11 1.96
N PRO A 401 -35.79 -32.93 2.27
CA PRO A 401 -36.78 -34.00 2.06
C PRO A 401 -36.89 -34.41 0.59
N LEU A 402 -36.89 -33.42 -0.32
CA LEU A 402 -36.94 -33.67 -1.76
C LEU A 402 -35.65 -34.35 -2.26
N MET A 403 -34.49 -33.95 -1.75
CA MET A 403 -33.21 -34.58 -2.08
C MET A 403 -33.16 -36.03 -1.62
N LEU A 404 -33.73 -36.36 -0.46
CA LEU A 404 -33.84 -37.75 0.01
C LEU A 404 -34.78 -38.58 -0.88
N ALA A 405 -35.93 -38.03 -1.27
CA ALA A 405 -36.85 -38.69 -2.20
C ALA A 405 -36.23 -38.92 -3.59
N VAL A 406 -35.54 -37.91 -4.14
CA VAL A 406 -34.78 -38.04 -5.39
C VAL A 406 -33.65 -39.07 -5.24
N GLY A 407 -32.94 -39.05 -4.11
CA GLY A 407 -31.89 -40.03 -3.82
C GLY A 407 -32.41 -41.46 -3.78
N ALA A 408 -33.58 -41.69 -3.17
CA ALA A 408 -34.26 -42.98 -3.16
C ALA A 408 -34.68 -43.40 -4.58
N ALA A 409 -35.28 -42.49 -5.36
CA ALA A 409 -35.68 -42.76 -6.75
C ALA A 409 -34.47 -43.10 -7.65
N VAL A 410 -33.33 -42.43 -7.46
CA VAL A 410 -32.08 -42.77 -8.16
C VAL A 410 -31.56 -44.13 -7.70
N ARG A 411 -31.61 -44.41 -6.40
CA ARG A 411 -31.15 -45.68 -5.82
C ARG A 411 -31.95 -46.88 -6.34
N THR A 412 -33.26 -46.72 -6.53
CA THR A 412 -34.15 -47.78 -7.06
C THR A 412 -34.07 -47.90 -8.58
N SER A 413 -33.97 -46.80 -9.32
CA SER A 413 -33.97 -46.82 -10.79
C SER A 413 -32.60 -47.09 -11.43
N LEU A 414 -31.51 -46.67 -10.80
CA LEU A 414 -30.14 -46.74 -11.34
C LEU A 414 -29.20 -47.55 -10.44
N GLY A 415 -29.54 -47.78 -9.17
CA GLY A 415 -28.70 -48.53 -8.22
C GLY A 415 -27.72 -47.64 -7.42
N SER A 416 -26.62 -48.23 -6.96
CA SER A 416 -25.48 -47.52 -6.36
C SER A 416 -24.39 -47.26 -7.41
N PRO A 417 -23.63 -46.15 -7.34
CA PRO A 417 -23.76 -45.01 -6.43
C PRO A 417 -24.91 -44.06 -6.80
N VAL A 418 -25.51 -43.39 -5.79
CA VAL A 418 -26.57 -42.38 -5.99
C VAL A 418 -26.03 -41.08 -6.60
N PHE A 419 -24.80 -40.71 -6.22
CA PHE A 419 -24.17 -39.48 -6.69
C PHE A 419 -23.18 -39.75 -7.81
N PHE A 420 -23.27 -38.96 -8.86
CA PHE A 420 -22.19 -38.76 -9.84
C PHE A 420 -21.21 -37.72 -9.30
N LYS A 421 -19.91 -38.00 -9.40
CA LYS A 421 -18.83 -37.13 -8.93
C LYS A 421 -17.90 -36.81 -10.08
N GLN A 422 -17.49 -35.54 -10.23
CA GLN A 422 -16.55 -35.14 -11.27
C GLN A 422 -15.69 -33.96 -10.82
N GLN A 423 -14.40 -33.97 -11.19
CA GLN A 423 -13.51 -32.84 -10.95
C GLN A 423 -13.87 -31.66 -11.87
N ARG A 424 -13.83 -30.46 -11.30
CA ARG A 424 -14.11 -29.20 -11.97
C ARG A 424 -13.11 -28.14 -11.54
N ALA A 425 -12.82 -27.20 -12.43
CA ALA A 425 -12.02 -26.04 -12.11
C ALA A 425 -12.83 -25.06 -11.24
N GLY A 426 -12.31 -24.77 -10.06
CA GLY A 426 -12.79 -23.74 -9.15
C GLY A 426 -12.05 -22.42 -9.33
N ARG A 427 -12.14 -21.57 -8.30
CA ARG A 427 -11.42 -20.29 -8.26
C ARG A 427 -9.90 -20.52 -8.30
N ASP A 428 -9.21 -19.63 -8.99
CA ASP A 428 -7.77 -19.66 -9.23
C ASP A 428 -7.32 -20.98 -9.90
N GLY A 429 -8.24 -21.65 -10.62
CA GLY A 429 -8.00 -22.94 -11.26
C GLY A 429 -7.95 -24.14 -10.31
N LYS A 430 -8.17 -23.95 -9.00
CA LYS A 430 -8.09 -25.03 -8.01
C LYS A 430 -9.19 -26.07 -8.26
N PRO A 431 -8.85 -27.36 -8.43
CA PRO A 431 -9.85 -28.39 -8.69
C PRO A 431 -10.73 -28.65 -7.46
N PHE A 432 -12.02 -28.88 -7.69
CA PHE A 432 -12.97 -29.34 -6.66
C PHE A 432 -13.89 -30.42 -7.21
N THR A 433 -14.43 -31.26 -6.32
CA THR A 433 -15.36 -32.33 -6.70
C THR A 433 -16.80 -31.84 -6.74
N LEU A 434 -17.33 -31.69 -7.95
CA LEU A 434 -18.74 -31.43 -8.18
C LEU A 434 -19.56 -32.71 -7.96
N ARG A 435 -20.69 -32.60 -7.26
CA ARG A 435 -21.63 -33.72 -7.03
C ARG A 435 -22.96 -33.43 -7.70
N LYS A 436 -23.53 -34.44 -8.35
CA LYS A 436 -24.89 -34.44 -8.90
C LYS A 436 -25.57 -35.76 -8.56
N PHE A 437 -26.90 -35.81 -8.65
CA PHE A 437 -27.57 -37.11 -8.71
C PHE A 437 -27.23 -37.81 -10.03
N ARG A 438 -26.99 -39.12 -9.97
CA ARG A 438 -26.73 -39.92 -11.16
C ARG A 438 -28.00 -39.97 -12.01
N THR A 439 -27.87 -39.62 -13.29
CA THR A 439 -28.99 -39.58 -14.26
C THR A 439 -28.82 -40.52 -15.44
N MET A 440 -27.65 -41.18 -15.55
CA MET A 440 -27.32 -42.08 -16.65
C MET A 440 -26.82 -43.42 -16.14
N ARG A 441 -27.07 -44.47 -16.93
CA ARG A 441 -26.49 -45.80 -16.77
C ARG A 441 -25.03 -45.81 -17.24
N GLU A 442 -24.26 -46.67 -16.61
CA GLU A 442 -22.93 -47.06 -17.07
C GLU A 442 -23.11 -48.14 -18.14
N ALA A 443 -23.39 -47.70 -19.37
CA ALA A 443 -23.55 -48.58 -20.52
C ALA A 443 -22.49 -48.22 -21.56
N PHE A 444 -21.69 -49.22 -21.92
CA PHE A 444 -20.56 -49.11 -22.83
C PHE A 444 -20.75 -50.08 -23.98
N ASP A 445 -20.25 -49.72 -25.16
CA ASP A 445 -20.15 -50.63 -26.29
C ASP A 445 -19.04 -51.67 -26.09
N ARG A 446 -18.88 -52.56 -27.07
CA ARG A 446 -17.86 -53.62 -27.05
C ARG A 446 -16.42 -53.10 -27.07
N THR A 447 -16.21 -51.83 -27.40
CA THR A 447 -14.90 -51.16 -27.44
C THR A 447 -14.61 -50.37 -26.16
N GLY A 448 -15.54 -50.37 -25.20
CA GLY A 448 -15.42 -49.62 -23.95
C GLY A 448 -15.80 -48.14 -24.08
N GLN A 449 -16.37 -47.71 -25.21
CA GLN A 449 -16.89 -46.35 -25.36
C GLN A 449 -18.31 -46.26 -24.81
N PRO A 450 -18.68 -45.15 -24.14
CA PRO A 450 -20.02 -44.99 -23.61
C PRO A 450 -21.06 -44.98 -24.75
N LEU A 451 -22.15 -45.72 -24.57
CA LEU A 451 -23.27 -45.71 -25.52
C LEU A 451 -23.88 -44.30 -25.68
N PRO A 452 -24.64 -44.05 -26.75
CA PRO A 452 -25.36 -42.78 -26.94
C PRO A 452 -26.23 -42.39 -25.75
N ASP A 453 -26.40 -41.09 -25.53
CA ASP A 453 -27.17 -40.54 -24.40
C ASP A 453 -28.61 -41.11 -24.33
N ALA A 454 -29.24 -41.35 -25.48
CA ALA A 454 -30.58 -41.92 -25.57
C ALA A 454 -30.69 -43.31 -24.91
N ASP A 455 -29.65 -44.13 -25.04
CA ASP A 455 -29.60 -45.51 -24.52
C ASP A 455 -29.18 -45.57 -23.05
N ARG A 456 -28.56 -44.50 -22.56
CA ARG A 456 -28.07 -44.38 -21.18
C ARG A 456 -29.05 -43.71 -20.23
N LEU A 457 -30.02 -42.95 -20.76
CA LEU A 457 -30.98 -42.18 -19.96
C LEU A 457 -32.21 -43.02 -19.57
N THR A 458 -32.43 -43.19 -18.26
CA THR A 458 -33.69 -43.76 -17.74
C THR A 458 -34.81 -42.71 -17.74
N PRO A 459 -36.10 -43.12 -17.64
CA PRO A 459 -37.19 -42.17 -17.44
C PRO A 459 -36.96 -41.25 -16.24
N THR A 460 -36.48 -41.81 -15.12
CA THR A 460 -36.07 -41.05 -13.93
C THR A 460 -34.94 -40.06 -14.26
N GLY A 461 -33.89 -40.51 -14.95
CA GLY A 461 -32.78 -39.66 -15.36
C GLY A 461 -33.20 -38.50 -16.27
N ARG A 462 -34.09 -38.78 -17.22
CA ARG A 462 -34.67 -37.78 -18.13
C ARG A 462 -35.49 -36.74 -17.38
N PHE A 463 -36.31 -37.19 -16.42
CA PHE A 463 -37.08 -36.30 -15.56
C PHE A 463 -36.17 -35.39 -14.73
N LEU A 464 -35.15 -35.95 -14.06
CA LEU A 464 -34.23 -35.19 -13.20
C LEU A 464 -33.44 -34.13 -13.97
N ARG A 465 -32.97 -34.45 -15.18
CA ARG A 465 -32.27 -33.47 -16.04
C ARG A 465 -33.19 -32.36 -16.52
N ARG A 466 -34.43 -32.69 -16.90
CA ARG A 466 -35.42 -31.70 -17.35
C ARG A 466 -35.76 -30.70 -16.25
N THR A 467 -35.90 -31.17 -15.02
CA THR A 467 -36.23 -30.34 -13.85
C THR A 467 -35.00 -29.75 -13.15
N ARG A 468 -33.78 -30.12 -13.58
CA ARG A 468 -32.49 -29.79 -12.94
C ARG A 468 -32.39 -30.21 -11.48
N LEU A 469 -33.24 -31.14 -11.03
CA LEU A 469 -33.17 -31.70 -9.68
C LEU A 469 -31.86 -32.48 -9.46
N ASP A 470 -31.22 -32.93 -10.54
CA ASP A 470 -29.91 -33.58 -10.47
C ASP A 470 -28.78 -32.66 -9.97
N GLU A 471 -28.95 -31.34 -10.08
CA GLU A 471 -27.96 -30.33 -9.69
C GLU A 471 -28.06 -29.88 -8.23
N MET A 472 -29.14 -30.23 -7.51
CA MET A 472 -29.33 -29.85 -6.10
C MET A 472 -28.14 -30.20 -5.17
N PRO A 473 -27.44 -31.35 -5.31
CA PRO A 473 -26.29 -31.65 -4.46
C PRO A 473 -25.13 -30.64 -4.58
N GLN A 474 -25.12 -29.78 -5.59
CA GLN A 474 -24.14 -28.70 -5.75
C GLN A 474 -24.30 -27.60 -4.69
N LEU A 475 -25.46 -27.47 -4.02
CA LEU A 475 -25.63 -26.57 -2.88
C LEU A 475 -24.58 -26.85 -1.78
N LEU A 476 -24.17 -28.11 -1.60
CA LEU A 476 -23.09 -28.48 -0.69
C LEU A 476 -21.73 -27.86 -1.08
N ALA A 477 -21.46 -27.69 -2.37
CA ALA A 477 -20.24 -27.05 -2.85
C ALA A 477 -20.26 -25.54 -2.61
N ILE A 478 -21.44 -24.90 -2.63
CA ILE A 478 -21.58 -23.50 -2.25
C ILE A 478 -21.37 -23.32 -0.74
N VAL A 479 -21.97 -24.18 0.09
CA VAL A 479 -21.78 -24.15 1.55
C VAL A 479 -20.31 -24.36 1.93
N ARG A 480 -19.60 -25.28 1.27
CA ARG A 480 -18.14 -25.48 1.47
C ARG A 480 -17.28 -24.33 0.97
N GLY A 481 -17.83 -23.46 0.13
CA GLY A 481 -17.12 -22.30 -0.43
C GLY A 481 -16.41 -22.55 -1.76
N ASP A 482 -16.55 -23.75 -2.35
CA ASP A 482 -15.99 -24.11 -3.67
C ASP A 482 -16.73 -23.41 -4.83
N MET A 483 -18.04 -23.18 -4.66
CA MET A 483 -18.93 -22.53 -5.62
C MET A 483 -19.61 -21.28 -5.06
N ALA A 484 -20.26 -20.50 -5.92
CA ALA A 484 -21.16 -19.41 -5.57
C ALA A 484 -22.57 -19.68 -6.13
N LEU A 485 -23.57 -18.91 -5.69
CA LEU A 485 -24.90 -18.96 -6.32
C LEU A 485 -24.83 -18.50 -7.78
N VAL A 486 -24.13 -17.39 -8.01
CA VAL A 486 -23.99 -16.75 -9.33
C VAL A 486 -22.54 -16.66 -9.76
N GLY A 487 -22.23 -17.21 -10.93
CA GLY A 487 -20.89 -17.22 -11.52
C GLY A 487 -20.83 -18.01 -12.82
N PRO A 488 -19.70 -18.00 -13.53
CA PRO A 488 -19.48 -18.85 -14.70
C PRO A 488 -19.68 -20.32 -14.35
N ARG A 489 -20.25 -21.10 -15.26
CA ARG A 489 -20.48 -22.54 -15.02
C ARG A 489 -19.14 -23.27 -14.81
N PRO A 490 -19.04 -24.23 -13.86
CA PRO A 490 -17.82 -24.98 -13.63
C PRO A 490 -17.49 -25.87 -14.84
N LEU A 491 -16.30 -25.68 -15.41
CA LEU A 491 -15.76 -26.46 -16.54
C LEU A 491 -14.74 -27.49 -16.07
N LEU A 492 -14.38 -28.42 -16.96
CA LEU A 492 -13.30 -29.38 -16.72
C LEU A 492 -11.96 -28.63 -16.61
N PRO A 493 -11.03 -29.06 -15.73
CA PRO A 493 -9.70 -28.47 -15.64
C PRO A 493 -8.97 -28.39 -16.99
N ALA A 494 -9.01 -29.47 -17.78
CA ALA A 494 -8.41 -29.50 -19.12
C ALA A 494 -9.03 -28.47 -20.08
N THR A 495 -10.36 -28.27 -20.04
CA THR A 495 -11.03 -27.25 -20.84
C THR A 495 -10.66 -25.84 -20.40
N VAL A 496 -10.51 -25.59 -19.09
CA VAL A 496 -10.06 -24.28 -18.61
C VAL A 496 -8.62 -24.00 -19.05
N GLN A 497 -7.76 -25.01 -19.03
CA GLN A 497 -6.37 -24.89 -19.52
C GLN A 497 -6.33 -24.60 -21.02
N SER A 498 -7.14 -25.28 -21.84
CA SER A 498 -7.19 -25.05 -23.29
C SER A 498 -7.70 -23.66 -23.69
N LEU A 499 -8.40 -22.96 -22.79
CA LEU A 499 -8.89 -21.59 -22.99
C LEU A 499 -7.81 -20.51 -22.73
N GLY A 500 -6.63 -20.88 -22.23
CA GLY A 500 -5.53 -19.95 -21.95
C GLY A 500 -5.95 -18.79 -21.05
N GLU A 501 -5.73 -17.55 -21.52
CA GLU A 501 -6.04 -16.32 -20.79
C GLU A 501 -7.54 -16.20 -20.43
N ALA A 502 -8.43 -16.63 -21.31
CA ALA A 502 -9.86 -16.64 -21.00
C ALA A 502 -10.18 -17.62 -19.85
N GLY A 503 -9.46 -18.73 -19.75
CA GLY A 503 -9.52 -19.66 -18.63
C GLY A 503 -9.05 -19.03 -17.32
N ARG A 504 -7.94 -18.29 -17.35
CA ARG A 504 -7.40 -17.55 -16.20
C ARG A 504 -8.40 -16.52 -15.67
N ILE A 505 -8.98 -15.70 -16.56
CA ILE A 505 -10.00 -14.69 -16.20
C ILE A 505 -11.22 -15.36 -15.55
N ARG A 506 -11.71 -16.48 -16.12
CA ARG A 506 -12.82 -17.25 -15.51
C ARG A 506 -12.51 -17.70 -14.08
N GLY A 507 -11.26 -18.04 -13.81
CA GLY A 507 -10.77 -18.44 -12.50
C GLY A 507 -10.72 -17.33 -11.46
N GLU A 508 -10.86 -16.05 -11.83
CA GLU A 508 -10.82 -14.93 -10.87
C GLU A 508 -12.00 -14.94 -9.88
N VAL A 509 -13.08 -15.64 -10.24
CA VAL A 509 -14.29 -15.82 -9.43
C VAL A 509 -14.58 -17.30 -9.18
N ARG A 510 -15.37 -17.59 -8.14
CA ARG A 510 -15.89 -18.94 -7.93
C ARG A 510 -16.91 -19.27 -9.03
N PRO A 511 -16.92 -20.51 -9.54
CA PRO A 511 -17.96 -20.93 -10.47
C PRO A 511 -19.34 -20.90 -9.81
N GLY A 512 -20.36 -20.62 -10.61
CA GLY A 512 -21.75 -20.47 -10.19
C GLY A 512 -22.59 -21.73 -10.38
N LEU A 513 -23.65 -21.85 -9.59
CA LEU A 513 -24.77 -22.77 -9.88
C LEU A 513 -25.58 -22.27 -11.09
N THR A 514 -25.79 -20.95 -11.14
CA THR A 514 -26.31 -20.23 -12.30
C THR A 514 -25.33 -19.14 -12.75
N GLY A 515 -25.47 -18.65 -13.98
CA GLY A 515 -24.53 -17.71 -14.58
C GLY A 515 -25.13 -16.91 -15.72
N TRP A 516 -24.40 -15.89 -16.16
CA TRP A 516 -24.86 -14.98 -17.21
C TRP A 516 -25.07 -15.68 -18.55
N ALA A 517 -24.14 -16.55 -18.96
CA ALA A 517 -24.31 -17.37 -20.15
C ALA A 517 -25.55 -18.29 -20.06
N GLN A 518 -25.88 -18.79 -18.86
CA GLN A 518 -27.02 -19.70 -18.66
C GLN A 518 -28.38 -19.01 -18.86
N ILE A 519 -28.52 -17.72 -18.57
CA ILE A 519 -29.80 -17.00 -18.72
C ILE A 519 -29.95 -16.27 -20.06
N ASN A 520 -28.89 -16.26 -20.90
CA ASN A 520 -28.88 -15.59 -22.20
C ASN A 520 -28.78 -16.57 -23.40
N GLY A 521 -28.94 -17.87 -23.16
CA GLY A 521 -29.05 -18.88 -24.22
C GLY A 521 -28.59 -20.28 -23.81
N ASN A 522 -27.71 -20.41 -22.82
CA ASN A 522 -27.19 -21.69 -22.29
C ASN A 522 -26.82 -22.73 -23.36
N THR A 523 -27.71 -23.68 -23.67
CA THR A 523 -27.47 -24.76 -24.65
C THR A 523 -27.49 -24.27 -26.09
N LEU A 524 -28.14 -23.13 -26.35
CA LEU A 524 -28.26 -22.50 -27.66
C LEU A 524 -27.03 -21.66 -28.05
N LEU A 525 -26.06 -21.51 -27.15
CA LEU A 525 -24.85 -20.71 -27.36
C LEU A 525 -23.67 -21.59 -27.80
N SER A 526 -22.87 -21.07 -28.73
CA SER A 526 -21.53 -21.57 -29.03
C SER A 526 -20.58 -21.37 -27.84
N ASP A 527 -19.45 -22.08 -27.85
CA ASP A 527 -18.49 -22.01 -26.74
C ASP A 527 -17.78 -20.65 -26.67
N SER A 528 -17.54 -20.00 -27.82
CA SER A 528 -16.98 -18.65 -27.87
C SER A 528 -17.94 -17.61 -27.27
N GLU A 529 -19.23 -17.71 -27.55
CA GLU A 529 -20.26 -16.83 -26.97
C GLU A 529 -20.38 -17.02 -25.46
N LYS A 530 -20.36 -18.27 -24.98
CA LYS A 530 -20.35 -18.57 -23.52
C LYS A 530 -19.15 -17.93 -22.83
N VAL A 531 -17.96 -18.04 -23.43
CA VAL A 531 -16.73 -17.44 -22.89
C VAL A 531 -16.82 -15.92 -22.91
N ALA A 532 -17.34 -15.30 -23.98
CA ALA A 532 -17.53 -13.86 -24.06
C ALA A 532 -18.49 -13.36 -22.97
N LEU A 533 -19.64 -14.02 -22.80
CA LEU A 533 -20.64 -13.67 -21.78
C LEU A 533 -20.11 -13.86 -20.36
N ASP A 534 -19.31 -14.91 -20.11
CA ASP A 534 -18.70 -15.13 -18.80
C ASP A 534 -17.63 -14.08 -18.49
N ARG A 535 -16.81 -13.67 -19.47
CA ARG A 535 -15.87 -12.54 -19.32
C ARG A 535 -16.60 -11.23 -19.04
N TRP A 536 -17.69 -10.97 -19.76
CA TRP A 536 -18.51 -9.78 -19.55
C TRP A 536 -19.10 -9.77 -18.14
N TYR A 537 -19.62 -10.90 -17.66
CA TYR A 537 -20.13 -11.02 -16.29
C TYR A 537 -19.04 -10.72 -15.26
N ILE A 538 -17.84 -11.30 -15.41
CA ILE A 538 -16.74 -11.08 -14.46
C ILE A 538 -16.36 -9.60 -14.38
N ALA A 539 -16.34 -8.91 -15.52
CA ALA A 539 -16.05 -7.47 -15.59
C ALA A 539 -17.17 -6.57 -15.04
N ASN A 540 -18.44 -6.99 -15.14
CA ASN A 540 -19.61 -6.16 -14.82
C ASN A 540 -20.39 -6.62 -13.57
N ARG A 541 -19.85 -7.59 -12.83
CA ARG A 541 -20.50 -8.19 -11.66
C ARG A 541 -20.92 -7.14 -10.63
N SER A 542 -22.16 -7.23 -10.18
CA SER A 542 -22.73 -6.38 -9.14
C SER A 542 -23.88 -7.13 -8.45
N LEU A 543 -24.26 -6.72 -7.24
CA LEU A 543 -25.39 -7.35 -6.53
C LEU A 543 -26.69 -7.28 -7.35
N LYS A 544 -26.94 -6.15 -8.03
CA LYS A 544 -28.09 -5.98 -8.92
C LYS A 544 -28.06 -6.98 -10.08
N LEU A 545 -26.88 -7.21 -10.68
CA LEU A 545 -26.71 -8.19 -11.74
C LEU A 545 -26.94 -9.61 -11.23
N ASP A 546 -26.41 -9.97 -10.06
CA ASP A 546 -26.62 -11.29 -9.45
C ASP A 546 -28.11 -11.56 -9.19
N LEU A 547 -28.83 -10.60 -8.59
CA LEU A 547 -30.26 -10.72 -8.33
C LEU A 547 -31.04 -10.87 -9.64
N THR A 548 -30.63 -10.15 -10.69
CA THR A 548 -31.20 -10.29 -12.04
C THR A 548 -30.97 -11.70 -12.59
N ILE A 549 -29.77 -12.26 -12.40
CA ILE A 549 -29.46 -13.63 -12.82
C ILE A 549 -30.32 -14.64 -12.06
N ILE A 550 -30.42 -14.53 -10.74
CA ILE A 550 -31.23 -15.42 -9.91
C ILE A 550 -32.70 -15.38 -10.36
N TRP A 551 -33.27 -14.18 -10.50
CA TRP A 551 -34.67 -14.01 -10.94
C TRP A 551 -34.92 -14.59 -12.33
N ARG A 552 -34.01 -14.32 -13.29
CA ARG A 552 -34.13 -14.87 -14.65
C ARG A 552 -33.89 -16.36 -14.72
N THR A 553 -33.10 -16.92 -13.81
CA THR A 553 -32.89 -18.37 -13.72
C THR A 553 -34.21 -19.07 -13.38
N LEU A 554 -34.98 -18.53 -12.44
CA LEU A 554 -36.33 -19.03 -12.13
C LEU A 554 -37.27 -18.93 -13.35
N GLY A 555 -37.23 -17.80 -14.06
CA GLY A 555 -38.00 -17.64 -15.29
C GLY A 555 -37.61 -18.63 -16.39
N THR A 556 -36.33 -18.95 -16.54
CA THR A 556 -35.82 -19.91 -17.54
C THR A 556 -36.32 -21.33 -17.23
N LEU A 557 -36.45 -21.70 -15.96
CA LEU A 557 -37.02 -22.99 -15.54
C LEU A 557 -38.51 -23.12 -15.90
N MET A 558 -39.25 -22.01 -15.93
CA MET A 558 -40.69 -22.01 -16.24
C MET A 558 -40.99 -21.83 -17.73
N PHE A 559 -40.23 -20.98 -18.44
CA PHE A 559 -40.56 -20.53 -19.80
C PHE A 559 -39.55 -20.99 -20.87
N GLY A 560 -38.53 -21.77 -20.49
CA GLY A 560 -37.49 -22.26 -21.40
C GLY A 560 -36.36 -21.28 -21.68
N GLU A 561 -35.34 -21.75 -22.41
CA GLU A 561 -34.15 -20.98 -22.78
C GLU A 561 -34.41 -20.07 -23.99
N ARG A 562 -33.85 -18.84 -23.98
CA ARG A 562 -33.97 -17.88 -25.10
C ARG A 562 -32.61 -17.22 -25.35
N VAL A 563 -32.24 -17.09 -26.63
CA VAL A 563 -31.05 -16.37 -27.06
C VAL A 563 -31.31 -14.86 -27.01
N ARG A 564 -30.34 -14.09 -26.51
CA ARG A 564 -30.40 -12.63 -26.44
C ARG A 564 -29.22 -12.02 -27.18
N ASN A 565 -29.41 -11.75 -28.47
CA ASN A 565 -28.36 -11.24 -29.37
C ASN A 565 -27.78 -9.91 -28.88
N ASP A 566 -28.60 -9.02 -28.33
CA ASP A 566 -28.17 -7.74 -27.74
C ASP A 566 -27.11 -7.92 -26.64
N MET A 567 -27.23 -9.00 -25.85
CA MET A 567 -26.31 -9.29 -24.77
C MET A 567 -25.01 -9.94 -25.26
N ILE A 568 -25.09 -10.72 -26.34
CA ILE A 568 -23.93 -11.33 -26.99
C ILE A 568 -23.08 -10.25 -27.67
N GLU A 569 -23.71 -9.35 -28.44
CA GLU A 569 -23.03 -8.21 -29.07
C GLU A 569 -22.32 -7.33 -28.05
N ARG A 570 -22.98 -7.01 -26.92
CA ARG A 570 -22.37 -6.27 -25.80
C ARG A 570 -21.18 -7.00 -25.18
N ALA A 571 -21.22 -8.34 -25.12
CA ALA A 571 -20.12 -9.13 -24.58
C ALA A 571 -18.89 -9.07 -25.49
N TYR A 572 -19.08 -9.09 -26.81
CA TYR A 572 -18.00 -8.93 -27.78
C TYR A 572 -17.45 -7.50 -27.85
N ALA A 573 -18.31 -6.48 -27.84
CA ALA A 573 -17.89 -5.07 -27.84
C ALA A 573 -17.07 -4.69 -26.59
N GLY A 574 -17.35 -5.31 -25.44
CA GLY A 574 -16.55 -5.14 -24.22
C GLY A 574 -15.18 -5.82 -24.25
N ALA A 575 -14.95 -6.78 -25.16
CA ALA A 575 -13.70 -7.51 -25.27
C ALA A 575 -12.66 -6.81 -26.17
N THR A 576 -13.09 -6.01 -27.15
CA THR A 576 -12.22 -5.28 -28.10
C THR A 576 -11.58 -4.02 -27.51
N ASN A 577 -12.21 -3.35 -26.54
CA ASN A 577 -11.69 -2.14 -25.88
C ASN A 577 -10.55 -2.38 -24.87
N ARG A 578 -9.97 -3.58 -24.80
CA ARG A 578 -8.85 -3.92 -23.89
C ARG A 578 -7.64 -4.57 -24.58
N SER A 579 -7.69 -4.70 -25.90
CA SER A 579 -6.60 -5.26 -26.72
C SER A 579 -5.92 -4.21 -27.59
N GLY A 580 -6.06 -2.93 -27.22
CA GLY A 580 -5.39 -1.79 -27.84
C GLY A 580 -4.51 -1.06 -26.84
#